data_AF-A0A812VUA6-F1
#
_entry.id   AF-A0A812VUA6-F1
#
_cell.length_a   1.000
_cell.length_b   1.000
_cell.length_c   1.000
_cell.angle_alpha   90.00
_cell.angle_beta   90.00
_cell.angle_gamma   90.00
#
_symmetry.space_group_name_H-M   'P 1'
#
loop_
_entity.id
_entity.type
_entity.pdbx_description
1 polymer ?
#
loop_
_entity_poly.entity_id
_entity_poly.type
_entity_poly.pdbx_seq_one_letter_code
_entity_poly.pdbx_strand_id
1 'polypeptide(L)'
;MIDHGAAMAILNGATCIFQVVGMAAITASCGLLSAWLLSSEKYESVTSTSYIPNPGYAVALSAILAFLVAWSFMAIFDVTSDTLLICFAEDMTQSGGARHGKNNQDLKAIYEEAEERAREMQGDPASSDDGHPHPPYRYARGK
;
A
#
# COMPACT_ATOMS: atom_id res chain seq x y z
N MET A 1 -12.49 -21.26 7.30
CA MET A 1 -12.42 -20.46 6.07
C MET A 1 -11.63 -19.23 6.45
N ILE A 2 -10.40 -19.10 5.97
CA ILE A 2 -9.54 -17.95 6.29
C ILE A 2 -10.30 -16.70 5.83
N ASP A 3 -10.43 -15.71 6.72
CA ASP A 3 -11.25 -14.54 6.47
C ASP A 3 -10.58 -13.65 5.41
N HIS A 4 -10.83 -13.97 4.14
CA HIS A 4 -10.32 -13.23 2.99
C HIS A 4 -10.72 -11.74 3.04
N GLY A 5 -11.75 -11.39 3.81
CA GLY A 5 -12.18 -10.02 4.03
C GLY A 5 -11.15 -9.17 4.76
N ALA A 6 -10.52 -9.69 5.82
CA ALA A 6 -9.53 -8.95 6.60
C ALA A 6 -8.25 -8.68 5.77
N ALA A 7 -7.78 -9.68 5.03
CA ALA A 7 -6.63 -9.54 4.14
C ALA A 7 -6.90 -8.52 3.02
N MET A 8 -8.08 -8.59 2.38
CA MET A 8 -8.50 -7.63 1.35
C MET A 8 -8.60 -6.19 1.89
N ALA A 9 -9.10 -6.02 3.12
CA ALA A 9 -9.25 -4.70 3.73
C ALA A 9 -7.89 -4.04 4.05
N ILE A 10 -6.94 -4.81 4.58
CA ILE A 10 -5.59 -4.33 4.86
C ILE A 10 -4.87 -3.98 3.54
N LEU A 11 -5.02 -4.81 2.52
CA LEU A 11 -4.42 -4.58 1.20
C LEU A 11 -4.94 -3.28 0.59
N ASN A 12 -6.26 -3.09 0.55
CA ASN A 12 -6.90 -1.89 0.01
C ASN A 12 -6.53 -0.62 0.80
N GLY A 13 -6.34 -0.74 2.12
CA GLY A 13 -5.84 0.38 2.94
C GLY A 13 -4.40 0.75 2.60
N ALA A 14 -3.52 -0.25 2.47
CA ALA A 14 -2.11 -0.04 2.13
C ALA A 14 -1.95 0.56 0.72
N THR A 15 -2.68 0.04 -0.26
CA THR A 15 -2.64 0.56 -1.63
C THR A 15 -3.14 1.99 -1.73
N CYS A 16 -4.21 2.35 -1.00
CA CYS A 16 -4.69 3.72 -0.91
C CYS A 16 -3.61 4.69 -0.38
N ILE A 17 -2.85 4.30 0.64
CA ILE A 17 -1.76 5.12 1.19
C ILE A 17 -0.64 5.28 0.16
N PHE A 18 -0.23 4.19 -0.49
CA PHE A 18 0.80 4.23 -1.53
C PHE A 18 0.39 5.09 -2.73
N GLN A 19 -0.88 5.02 -3.14
CA GLN A 19 -1.43 5.88 -4.20
C GLN A 19 -1.31 7.35 -3.83
N VAL A 20 -1.79 7.74 -2.64
CA VAL A 20 -1.78 9.15 -2.21
C VAL A 20 -0.36 9.68 -2.04
N VAL A 21 0.50 8.92 -1.37
CA VAL A 21 1.91 9.32 -1.14
C VAL A 21 2.66 9.36 -2.46
N GLY A 22 2.45 8.39 -3.33
CA GLY A 22 3.08 8.30 -4.63
C GLY A 22 2.66 9.42 -5.59
N MET A 23 1.38 9.74 -5.66
CA MET A 23 0.88 10.89 -6.42
C MET A 23 1.47 12.20 -5.91
N ALA A 24 1.50 12.40 -4.58
CA ALA A 24 2.08 13.57 -3.97
C ALA A 24 3.58 13.68 -4.28
N ALA A 25 4.33 12.59 -4.19
CA ALA A 25 5.76 12.56 -4.47
C ALA A 25 6.10 12.88 -5.93
N ILE A 26 5.37 12.30 -6.90
CA ILE A 26 5.60 12.56 -8.34
C ILE A 26 5.23 14.01 -8.68
N THR A 27 4.09 14.49 -8.19
CA THR A 27 3.63 15.86 -8.45
C THR A 27 4.57 16.89 -7.81
N ALA A 28 4.99 16.65 -6.55
CA ALA A 28 5.90 17.54 -5.83
C ALA A 28 7.31 17.57 -6.45
N SER A 29 7.86 16.41 -6.82
CA SER A 29 9.17 16.36 -7.48
C SER A 29 9.16 17.05 -8.84
N CYS A 30 8.11 16.86 -9.65
CA CYS A 30 8.00 17.54 -10.94
C CYS A 30 7.79 19.05 -10.79
N GLY A 31 6.96 19.48 -9.82
CA GLY A 31 6.75 20.90 -9.51
C GLY A 31 8.02 21.57 -8.99
N LEU A 32 8.74 20.91 -8.07
CA LEU A 32 10.01 21.40 -7.52
C LEU A 32 11.09 21.50 -8.59
N LEU A 33 11.24 20.47 -9.43
CA LEU A 33 12.17 20.51 -10.57
C LEU A 33 11.82 21.62 -11.57
N SER A 34 10.53 21.81 -11.87
CA SER A 34 10.07 22.89 -12.74
C SER A 34 10.40 24.26 -12.14
N ALA A 35 10.13 24.47 -10.85
CA ALA A 35 10.46 25.72 -10.17
C ALA A 35 11.97 25.98 -10.13
N TRP A 36 12.77 24.93 -9.90
CA TRP A 36 14.23 25.02 -9.86
C TRP A 36 14.82 25.34 -11.24
N LEU A 37 14.29 24.72 -12.31
CA LEU A 37 14.69 25.01 -13.69
C LEU A 37 14.33 26.44 -14.10
N LEU A 38 13.15 26.92 -13.71
CA LEU A 38 12.70 28.28 -14.04
C LEU A 38 13.41 29.36 -13.20
N SER A 39 14.05 28.98 -12.09
CA SER A 39 14.91 29.86 -11.28
C SER A 39 16.32 30.05 -11.87
N SER A 40 16.60 29.50 -13.06
CA SER A 40 17.86 29.73 -13.76
C SER A 40 17.87 31.10 -14.47
N GLU A 41 18.97 31.85 -14.38
CA GLU A 41 19.15 33.22 -14.91
C GLU A 41 18.71 33.41 -16.38
N LYS A 42 18.72 32.31 -17.16
CA LYS A 42 18.32 32.25 -18.56
C LYS A 42 16.84 32.57 -18.81
N TYR A 43 15.96 32.29 -17.84
CA TYR A 43 14.50 32.48 -17.95
C TYR A 43 13.98 33.67 -17.12
N GLU A 44 14.82 34.20 -16.22
CA GLU A 44 14.48 35.31 -15.33
C GLU A 44 14.83 36.69 -15.94
N SER A 45 15.87 36.74 -16.79
CA SER A 45 16.34 37.99 -17.39
C SER A 45 15.47 38.44 -18.56
N VAL A 46 14.92 39.67 -18.47
CA VAL A 46 14.15 40.39 -19.51
C VAL A 46 14.93 40.56 -20.82
N THR A 47 16.25 40.34 -20.79
CA THR A 47 17.15 40.50 -21.94
C THR A 47 17.30 39.22 -22.78
N SER A 48 16.72 38.08 -22.37
CA SER A 48 16.82 36.81 -23.11
C SER A 48 15.65 36.60 -24.08
N THR A 49 15.91 36.05 -25.27
CA THR A 49 14.90 35.77 -26.32
C THR A 49 13.80 34.78 -25.88
N SER A 50 13.95 34.17 -24.70
CA SER A 50 13.01 33.20 -24.11
C SER A 50 12.50 33.65 -22.74
N TYR A 51 12.29 34.96 -22.56
CA TYR A 51 11.66 35.52 -21.37
C TYR A 51 10.23 34.99 -21.20
N ILE A 52 9.97 34.36 -20.05
CA ILE A 52 8.62 33.90 -19.68
C ILE A 52 8.05 34.93 -18.69
N PRO A 53 7.08 35.76 -19.10
CA PRO A 53 6.54 36.83 -18.25
C PRO A 53 5.81 36.30 -17.01
N ASN A 54 5.48 35.01 -16.96
CA ASN A 54 4.68 34.43 -15.90
C ASN A 54 5.09 32.97 -15.60
N PRO A 55 6.23 32.75 -14.92
CA PRO A 55 6.79 31.42 -14.65
C PRO A 55 5.84 30.52 -13.85
N GLY A 56 4.95 31.11 -13.03
CA GLY A 56 3.93 30.38 -12.27
C GLY A 56 2.96 29.58 -13.14
N TYR A 57 2.60 30.07 -14.34
CA TYR A 57 1.69 29.34 -15.24
C TYR A 57 2.36 28.11 -15.84
N ALA A 58 3.66 28.17 -16.13
CA ALA A 58 4.41 27.03 -16.63
C ALA A 58 4.55 25.94 -15.56
N VAL A 59 4.80 26.32 -14.30
CA VAL A 59 4.84 25.39 -13.16
C VAL A 59 3.45 24.79 -12.89
N ALA A 60 2.37 25.58 -13.02
CA ALA A 60 1.02 25.07 -12.86
C ALA A 60 0.66 24.04 -13.96
N LEU A 61 1.01 24.33 -15.22
CA LEU A 61 0.80 23.40 -16.33
C LEU A 61 1.63 22.12 -16.17
N SER A 62 2.90 22.23 -15.75
CA SER A 62 3.73 21.05 -15.52
C SER A 62 3.20 20.20 -14.36
N ALA A 63 2.69 20.82 -13.29
CA ALA A 63 2.06 20.12 -12.18
C ALA A 63 0.78 19.37 -12.60
N ILE A 64 -0.06 19.95 -13.47
CA ILE A 64 -1.27 19.29 -13.99
C ILE A 64 -0.90 18.06 -14.84
N LEU A 65 0.09 18.20 -15.72
CA LEU A 65 0.57 17.09 -16.53
C LEU A 65 1.22 16.00 -15.67
N ALA A 66 2.01 16.40 -14.68
CA ALA A 66 2.62 15.48 -13.73
C ALA A 66 1.58 14.71 -12.92
N PHE A 67 0.49 15.36 -12.51
CA PHE A 67 -0.62 14.72 -11.82
C PHE A 67 -1.30 13.65 -12.68
N LEU A 68 -1.53 13.93 -13.97
CA LEU A 68 -2.17 12.99 -14.89
C LEU A 68 -1.29 11.76 -15.17
N VAL A 69 0.03 11.97 -15.29
CA VAL A 69 1.01 10.88 -15.39
C VAL A 69 1.08 10.09 -14.08
N ALA A 70 1.13 10.78 -12.95
CA ALA A 70 1.19 10.16 -11.62
C ALA A 70 -0.03 9.29 -11.36
N TRP A 71 -1.23 9.76 -11.74
CA TRP A 71 -2.47 9.00 -11.66
C TRP A 71 -2.38 7.69 -12.44
N SER A 72 -1.97 7.76 -13.71
CA SER A 72 -1.85 6.59 -14.58
C SER A 72 -0.79 5.61 -14.08
N PHE A 73 0.34 6.12 -13.60
CA PHE A 73 1.43 5.33 -13.06
C PHE A 73 1.03 4.62 -11.76
N MET A 74 0.36 5.34 -10.86
CA MET A 74 -0.09 4.77 -9.59
C MET A 74 -1.17 3.69 -9.78
N ALA A 75 -2.01 3.80 -10.81
CA ALA A 75 -2.96 2.73 -11.16
C ALA A 75 -2.24 1.43 -11.60
N ILE A 76 -1.12 1.55 -12.34
CA ILE A 76 -0.32 0.38 -12.74
C ILE A 76 0.47 -0.17 -11.55
N PHE A 77 0.99 0.72 -10.69
CA PHE A 77 1.73 0.32 -9.49
C PHE A 77 0.83 -0.45 -8.52
N ASP A 78 -0.43 -0.05 -8.39
CA ASP A 78 -1.45 -0.70 -7.58
C ASP A 78 -1.64 -2.18 -7.96
N VAL A 79 -1.99 -2.44 -9.22
CA VAL A 79 -2.19 -3.82 -9.71
C VAL A 79 -0.90 -4.65 -9.65
N THR A 80 0.26 -4.01 -9.83
CA THR A 80 1.56 -4.69 -9.74
C THR A 80 1.86 -5.10 -8.29
N SER A 81 1.60 -4.20 -7.34
CA SER A 81 1.78 -4.46 -5.90
C SER A 81 0.86 -5.59 -5.44
N ASP A 82 -0.40 -5.59 -5.86
CA ASP A 82 -1.35 -6.67 -5.56
C ASP A 82 -0.85 -8.01 -6.11
N THR A 83 -0.35 -8.03 -7.35
CA THR A 83 0.20 -9.23 -7.97
C THR A 83 1.43 -9.74 -7.20
N LEU A 84 2.34 -8.85 -6.80
CA LEU A 84 3.53 -9.23 -6.01
C LEU A 84 3.14 -9.79 -4.64
N LEU A 85 2.14 -9.20 -3.98
CA LEU A 85 1.67 -9.64 -2.68
C LEU A 85 0.95 -11.00 -2.77
N ILE A 86 0.17 -11.23 -3.83
CA ILE A 86 -0.45 -12.54 -4.10
C ILE A 86 0.62 -13.58 -4.39
N CYS A 87 1.59 -13.28 -5.26
CA CYS A 87 2.69 -14.20 -5.54
C CYS A 87 3.51 -14.51 -4.29
N PHE A 88 3.73 -13.51 -3.43
CA PHE A 88 4.43 -13.69 -2.15
C PHE A 88 3.63 -14.56 -1.17
N ALA A 89 2.32 -14.35 -1.08
CA ALA A 89 1.45 -15.18 -0.25
C ALA A 89 1.37 -16.64 -0.75
N GLU A 90 1.30 -16.84 -2.06
CA GLU A 90 1.37 -18.15 -2.72
C GLU A 90 2.72 -18.82 -2.49
N ASP A 91 3.83 -18.10 -2.65
CA ASP A 91 5.17 -18.63 -2.38
C ASP A 91 5.32 -19.06 -0.92
N MET A 92 4.82 -18.27 0.03
CA MET A 92 4.79 -18.65 1.45
C MET A 92 3.93 -19.89 1.73
N THR A 93 2.86 -20.10 0.95
CA THR A 93 1.95 -21.23 1.12
C THR A 93 2.50 -22.52 0.48
N GLN A 94 3.06 -22.43 -0.73
CA GLN A 94 3.62 -23.57 -1.46
C GLN A 94 5.00 -23.98 -0.96
N SER A 95 5.82 -23.04 -0.46
CA SER A 95 7.18 -23.32 0.02
C SER A 95 7.24 -23.99 1.41
N GLY A 96 6.10 -24.39 1.99
CA GLY A 96 6.03 -25.38 3.09
C GLY A 96 6.95 -25.15 4.29
N GLY A 97 7.32 -23.90 4.61
CA GLY A 97 8.21 -23.59 5.74
C GLY A 97 9.69 -23.95 5.55
N ALA A 98 10.21 -24.04 4.32
CA ALA A 98 11.55 -24.61 4.12
C ALA A 98 12.75 -23.65 4.12
N ARG A 99 12.64 -22.31 4.03
CA ARG A 99 13.88 -21.46 3.98
C ARG A 99 13.99 -20.15 4.77
N HIS A 100 12.98 -19.68 5.50
CA HIS A 100 13.23 -18.60 6.48
C HIS A 100 12.16 -18.54 7.57
N GLY A 101 12.56 -18.63 8.84
CA GLY A 101 11.70 -18.37 9.98
C GLY A 101 11.70 -19.50 11.02
N LYS A 102 12.70 -19.47 11.90
CA LYS A 102 12.78 -20.32 13.11
C LYS A 102 11.71 -19.98 14.16
N ASN A 103 10.64 -19.25 13.81
CA ASN A 103 9.70 -18.65 14.75
C ASN A 103 8.25 -18.54 14.21
N ASN A 104 7.78 -19.56 13.49
CA ASN A 104 6.40 -19.63 12.97
C ASN A 104 5.31 -19.80 14.04
N GLN A 105 5.68 -19.96 15.32
CA GLN A 105 4.72 -19.98 16.43
C GLN A 105 4.35 -18.57 16.90
N ASP A 106 5.31 -17.65 16.99
CA ASP A 106 5.06 -16.27 17.39
C ASP A 106 4.17 -15.54 16.37
N LEU A 107 4.40 -15.78 15.07
CA LEU A 107 3.59 -15.14 14.03
C LEU A 107 2.14 -15.62 14.10
N LYS A 108 1.90 -16.92 14.34
CA LYS A 108 0.56 -17.48 14.52
C LYS A 108 -0.12 -16.94 15.77
N ALA A 109 0.61 -16.81 16.88
CA ALA A 109 0.09 -16.21 18.10
C ALA A 109 -0.29 -14.73 17.89
N ILE A 110 0.50 -13.97 17.14
CA ILE A 110 0.19 -12.57 16.78
C ILE A 110 -1.07 -12.49 15.89
N TYR A 111 -1.25 -13.43 14.96
CA TYR A 111 -2.47 -13.50 14.14
C TYR A 111 -3.71 -13.90 14.97
N GLU A 112 -3.59 -14.88 15.87
CA GLU A 112 -4.67 -15.26 16.78
C GLU A 112 -5.04 -14.11 17.72
N GLU A 113 -4.06 -13.41 18.28
CA GLU A 113 -4.30 -12.24 19.15
C GLU A 113 -4.95 -11.07 18.39
N ALA A 114 -4.53 -10.85 17.13
CA ALA A 114 -5.15 -9.83 16.29
C ALA A 114 -6.61 -10.19 15.92
N GLU A 115 -6.91 -11.47 15.73
CA GLU A 115 -8.27 -11.96 15.48
C GLU A 115 -9.16 -11.85 16.73
N GLU A 116 -8.61 -12.13 17.92
CA GLU A 116 -9.31 -11.94 19.20
C GLU A 116 -9.64 -10.46 19.45
N ARG A 117 -8.69 -9.55 19.27
CA ARG A 117 -8.93 -8.10 19.43
C ARG A 117 -9.89 -7.53 18.39
N ALA A 118 -9.89 -8.06 17.17
CA ALA A 118 -10.85 -7.68 16.15
C ALA A 118 -12.28 -8.12 16.52
N ARG A 119 -12.44 -9.31 17.11
CA ARG A 119 -13.74 -9.80 17.63
C ARG A 119 -14.22 -8.99 18.83
N GLU A 120 -13.32 -8.59 19.73
CA GLU A 120 -13.64 -7.69 20.85
C GLU A 120 -14.10 -6.31 20.37
N MET A 121 -13.45 -5.74 19.36
CA MET A 121 -13.87 -4.46 18.76
C MET A 121 -15.18 -4.55 17.96
N GLN A 122 -15.58 -5.76 17.56
CA GLN A 122 -16.82 -6.01 16.83
C GLN A 122 -18.00 -6.39 17.75
N GLY A 123 -17.74 -6.60 19.04
CA GLY A 123 -18.68 -7.15 20.01
C GLY A 123 -18.91 -6.26 21.23
N ASP A 124 -19.49 -5.08 21.03
CA ASP A 124 -20.42 -4.51 22.02
C ASP A 124 -21.43 -3.63 21.25
N PRO A 125 -22.76 -3.88 21.32
CA PRO A 125 -23.48 -4.52 22.42
C PRO A 125 -24.39 -5.71 22.03
N ALA A 126 -24.71 -6.51 23.07
CA ALA A 126 -25.89 -7.34 23.27
C ALA A 126 -25.72 -8.88 23.23
N SER A 127 -25.79 -9.42 24.46
CA SER A 127 -26.41 -10.69 24.88
C SER A 127 -25.77 -12.02 24.47
N SER A 128 -25.11 -12.62 25.47
CA SER A 128 -25.42 -13.93 26.08
C SER A 128 -26.14 -14.99 25.24
N ASP A 129 -25.46 -16.12 24.97
CA ASP A 129 -25.93 -17.52 25.08
C ASP A 129 -24.88 -18.41 24.36
N ASP A 130 -24.05 -19.20 25.05
CA ASP A 130 -24.29 -20.56 25.58
C ASP A 130 -23.49 -21.63 24.82
N GLY A 131 -22.39 -22.06 25.48
CA GLY A 131 -21.83 -23.41 25.58
C GLY A 131 -21.72 -24.36 24.37
N HIS A 132 -20.49 -24.79 24.01
CA HIS A 132 -19.95 -26.13 24.33
C HIS A 132 -18.50 -26.34 23.80
N PRO A 133 -17.63 -27.15 24.45
CA PRO A 133 -16.23 -27.36 24.04
C PRO A 133 -16.03 -28.68 23.29
N HIS A 134 -15.21 -28.72 22.23
CA HIS A 134 -14.82 -29.97 21.55
C HIS A 134 -13.38 -29.92 20.95
N PRO A 135 -12.70 -31.09 20.77
CA PRO A 135 -11.41 -31.38 21.40
C PRO A 135 -10.25 -31.62 20.38
N PRO A 136 -9.07 -32.19 20.73
CA PRO A 136 -7.78 -31.89 20.07
C PRO A 136 -7.58 -32.64 18.74
N TYR A 137 -7.06 -31.95 17.73
CA TYR A 137 -6.75 -32.54 16.43
C TYR A 137 -5.47 -33.40 16.48
N ARG A 138 -5.66 -34.69 16.22
CA ARG A 138 -4.65 -35.76 16.11
C ARG A 138 -4.06 -35.76 14.70
N TYR A 139 -2.77 -35.47 14.55
CA TYR A 139 -2.05 -35.59 13.27
C TYR A 139 -1.82 -37.07 12.93
N ALA A 140 -2.44 -37.56 11.84
CA ALA A 140 -2.14 -38.87 11.26
C ALA A 140 -1.01 -38.75 10.23
N ARG A 141 0.10 -39.44 10.51
CA ARG A 141 1.30 -39.56 9.68
C ARG A 141 1.03 -40.59 8.55
N GLY A 142 0.91 -40.12 7.31
CA GLY A 142 0.88 -40.98 6.10
C GLY A 142 2.26 -41.00 5.44
N LYS A 143 2.75 -42.21 5.15
CA LYS A 143 4.09 -42.52 4.62
C LYS A 143 4.27 -42.11 3.17
#